data_AF-A0A2M7UFR1-F1
#
_entry.id   AF-A0A2M7UFR1-F1
#
_cell.length_a   1.000
_cell.length_b   1.000
_cell.length_c   1.000
_cell.angle_alpha   90.00
_cell.angle_beta   90.00
_cell.angle_gamma   90.00
#
_symmetry.space_group_name_H-M   'P 1'
#
loop_
_entity.id
_entity.type
_entity.pdbx_description
1 polymer ?
#
loop_
_entity_poly.entity_id
_entity_poly.type
_entity_poly.pdbx_seq_one_letter_code
_entity_poly.pdbx_strand_id
1 'polypeptide(L)'
;MKIITRATAIKNLKKYIGQDLRELAKKHGITTFETGKQNKGWKGLVLERLAGLETNVSKAPNGLTYELKSVAFRYVKDELVPKETMAITMINPAELKAHSFFESHCWAKLKTIVFCAVKWNGKNSEAAELLKVASLDFAEDDELIKEIKADYDFIRNKLIAKGFGALTGADGKWIQARTKGPGHGSISRAFYARTALVKKIFEIAS
;
A
#
# COMPACT_ATOMS: atom_id res chain seq x y z
N MET A 1 22.37 -8.52 2.24
CA MET A 1 20.95 -8.34 1.90
C MET A 1 20.69 -9.03 0.57
N LYS A 2 19.84 -10.07 0.54
CA LYS A 2 19.50 -10.75 -0.71
C LYS A 2 18.63 -9.81 -1.56
N ILE A 3 19.12 -9.39 -2.72
CA ILE A 3 18.33 -8.59 -3.66
C ILE A 3 17.34 -9.53 -4.34
N ILE A 4 16.05 -9.31 -4.10
CA ILE A 4 14.98 -10.04 -4.77
C ILE A 4 14.51 -9.19 -5.95
N THR A 5 14.58 -9.73 -7.16
CA THR A 5 14.06 -9.07 -8.35
C THR A 5 12.54 -9.13 -8.37
N ARG A 6 11.90 -8.17 -9.06
CA ARG A 6 10.45 -8.13 -9.25
C ARG A 6 9.91 -9.46 -9.81
N ALA A 7 10.55 -9.99 -10.85
CA ALA A 7 10.17 -11.26 -11.45
C ALA A 7 10.24 -12.43 -10.45
N THR A 8 11.26 -12.45 -9.61
CA THR A 8 11.42 -13.48 -8.56
C THR A 8 10.33 -13.35 -7.49
N ALA A 9 10.05 -12.13 -7.03
CA ALA A 9 8.99 -11.87 -6.05
C ALA A 9 7.63 -12.34 -6.58
N ILE A 10 7.27 -11.97 -7.81
CA ILE A 10 6.01 -12.39 -8.45
C ILE A 10 5.96 -13.93 -8.59
N LYS A 11 7.04 -14.55 -9.09
CA LYS A 11 7.13 -16.01 -9.23
C LYS A 11 6.94 -16.71 -7.89
N ASN A 12 7.51 -16.18 -6.82
CA ASN A 12 7.36 -16.77 -5.49
C ASN A 12 5.93 -16.59 -4.95
N LEU A 13 5.39 -15.38 -5.01
CA LEU A 13 4.06 -15.05 -4.50
C LEU A 13 2.95 -15.83 -5.21
N LYS A 14 3.05 -16.02 -6.54
CA LYS A 14 2.04 -16.76 -7.33
C LYS A 14 1.83 -18.20 -6.86
N LYS A 15 2.82 -18.83 -6.22
CA LYS A 15 2.70 -20.20 -5.65
C LYS A 15 1.69 -20.29 -4.51
N TYR A 16 1.36 -19.15 -3.89
CA TYR A 16 0.52 -19.07 -2.70
C TYR A 16 -0.89 -18.52 -2.99
N ILE A 17 -1.24 -18.28 -4.26
CA ILE A 17 -2.61 -17.90 -4.64
C ILE A 17 -3.58 -19.02 -4.21
N GLY A 18 -4.71 -18.64 -3.62
CA GLY A 18 -5.71 -19.56 -3.05
C GLY A 18 -5.36 -20.10 -1.67
N GLN A 19 -4.18 -19.81 -1.12
CA GLN A 19 -3.77 -20.28 0.21
C GLN A 19 -4.11 -19.28 1.30
N ASP A 20 -4.34 -19.79 2.51
CA ASP A 20 -4.55 -18.98 3.71
C ASP A 20 -3.22 -18.44 4.26
N LEU A 21 -3.06 -17.12 4.17
CA LEU A 21 -1.93 -16.38 4.71
C LEU A 21 -1.83 -16.51 6.24
N ARG A 22 -2.91 -16.80 6.97
CA ARG A 22 -2.84 -16.96 8.43
C ARG A 22 -2.08 -18.23 8.81
N GLU A 23 -2.28 -19.33 8.08
CA GLU A 23 -1.50 -20.55 8.28
C GLU A 23 -0.03 -20.34 7.91
N LEU A 24 0.23 -19.58 6.85
CA LEU A 24 1.59 -19.19 6.49
C LEU A 24 2.23 -18.27 7.54
N ALA A 25 1.46 -17.36 8.15
CA ALA A 25 1.94 -16.50 9.23
C ALA A 25 2.43 -17.32 10.43
N LYS A 26 1.66 -18.34 10.84
CA LYS A 26 2.06 -19.27 11.91
C LYS A 26 3.36 -19.99 11.57
N LYS A 27 3.49 -20.53 10.35
CA LYS A 27 4.71 -21.21 9.87
C LYS A 27 5.95 -20.31 9.89
N HIS A 28 5.77 -19.01 9.69
CA HIS A 28 6.84 -18.02 9.69
C HIS A 28 7.01 -17.27 11.03
N GLY A 29 6.29 -17.67 12.09
CA GLY A 29 6.36 -17.02 13.40
C GLY A 29 5.87 -15.56 13.40
N ILE A 30 4.97 -15.18 12.48
CA ILE A 30 4.43 -13.83 12.36
C ILE A 30 3.16 -13.70 13.21
N THR A 31 3.21 -12.83 14.22
CA THR A 31 2.06 -12.52 15.08
C THR A 31 0.95 -11.83 14.29
N THR A 32 -0.21 -12.48 14.19
CA THR A 32 -1.40 -11.94 13.53
C THR A 32 -2.35 -11.22 14.50
N PHE A 33 -2.37 -11.67 15.75
CA PHE A 33 -3.21 -11.16 16.82
C PHE A 33 -2.51 -11.36 18.16
N GLU A 34 -2.50 -10.34 19.00
CA GLU A 34 -1.89 -10.37 20.33
C GLU A 34 -2.70 -9.49 21.28
N THR A 35 -2.89 -9.94 22.53
CA THR A 35 -3.52 -9.15 23.61
C THR A 35 -4.84 -8.45 23.23
N GLY A 36 -5.71 -9.13 22.48
CA GLY A 36 -7.02 -8.59 22.08
C GLY A 36 -6.97 -7.64 20.87
N LYS A 37 -5.79 -7.42 20.27
CA LYS A 37 -5.58 -6.50 19.16
C LYS A 37 -4.96 -7.20 17.95
N GLN A 38 -5.59 -7.04 16.80
CA GLN A 38 -5.03 -7.52 15.54
C GLN A 38 -3.80 -6.71 15.14
N ASN A 39 -2.72 -7.39 14.73
CA ASN A 39 -1.59 -6.76 14.06
C ASN A 39 -2.02 -6.34 12.65
N LYS A 40 -2.27 -5.04 12.43
CA LYS A 40 -2.77 -4.55 11.14
C LYS A 40 -1.80 -4.81 9.96
N GLY A 41 -0.50 -5.00 10.23
CA GLY A 41 0.53 -5.19 9.21
C GLY A 41 0.85 -6.65 8.87
N TRP A 42 0.25 -7.63 9.56
CA TRP A 42 0.70 -9.03 9.49
C TRP A 42 0.66 -9.61 8.06
N LYS A 43 -0.36 -9.26 7.25
CA LYS A 43 -0.49 -9.74 5.87
C LYS A 43 0.67 -9.28 5.00
N GLY A 44 1.09 -8.01 5.14
CA GLY A 44 2.24 -7.47 4.44
C GLY A 44 3.52 -8.20 4.82
N LEU A 45 3.75 -8.42 6.13
CA LEU A 45 4.92 -9.14 6.62
C LEU A 45 5.00 -10.58 6.08
N VAL A 46 3.87 -11.28 6.02
CA VAL A 46 3.81 -12.62 5.43
C VAL A 46 4.19 -12.56 3.95
N LEU A 47 3.57 -11.65 3.18
CA LEU A 47 3.84 -11.53 1.75
C LEU A 47 5.29 -11.12 1.46
N GLU A 48 5.93 -10.30 2.30
CA GLU A 48 7.36 -10.00 2.20
C GLU A 48 8.19 -11.28 2.34
N ARG A 49 7.93 -12.10 3.36
CA ARG A 49 8.60 -13.41 3.53
C ARG A 49 8.38 -14.33 2.33
N LEU A 50 7.13 -14.44 1.86
CA LEU A 50 6.78 -15.28 0.72
C LEU A 50 7.43 -14.79 -0.58
N ALA A 51 7.62 -13.48 -0.77
CA ALA A 51 8.35 -12.92 -1.89
C ALA A 51 9.86 -13.26 -1.83
N GLY A 52 10.38 -13.64 -0.67
CA GLY A 52 11.79 -13.88 -0.40
C GLY A 52 12.52 -12.69 0.21
N LEU A 53 11.78 -11.67 0.65
CA LEU A 53 12.33 -10.46 1.25
C LEU A 53 12.62 -10.67 2.74
N GLU A 54 13.67 -10.00 3.20
CA GLU A 54 13.87 -9.77 4.63
C GLU A 54 12.98 -8.60 5.07
N THR A 55 12.24 -8.77 6.16
CA THR A 55 11.51 -7.68 6.81
C THR A 55 12.48 -6.58 7.19
N ASN A 56 12.28 -5.37 6.64
CA ASN A 56 13.07 -4.20 7.02
C ASN A 56 12.14 -2.98 7.18
N VAL A 57 12.62 -1.98 7.91
CA VAL A 57 11.88 -0.73 8.18
C VAL A 57 12.28 0.40 7.23
N SER A 58 12.87 0.07 6.07
CA SER A 58 13.40 1.07 5.14
C SER A 58 12.28 1.87 4.46
N LYS A 59 12.52 3.17 4.25
CA LYS A 59 11.67 4.00 3.39
C LYS A 59 11.80 3.61 1.91
N ALA A 60 12.92 2.98 1.53
CA ALA A 60 13.18 2.59 0.14
C ALA A 60 12.16 1.55 -0.36
N PRO A 61 11.99 1.40 -1.69
CA PRO A 61 11.22 0.28 -2.26
C PRO A 61 11.81 -1.07 -1.84
N ASN A 62 10.95 -2.08 -1.67
CA ASN A 62 11.35 -3.38 -1.12
C ASN A 62 12.52 -4.03 -1.89
N GLY A 63 12.41 -4.17 -3.21
CA GLY A 63 13.39 -4.89 -4.05
C GLY A 63 14.25 -3.97 -4.91
N LEU A 64 14.55 -2.75 -4.43
CA LEU A 64 15.25 -1.66 -5.13
C LEU A 64 14.48 -1.03 -6.31
N THR A 65 13.64 -1.80 -7.02
CA THR A 65 12.95 -1.39 -8.25
C THR A 65 11.43 -1.47 -8.17
N TYR A 66 10.88 -2.05 -7.09
CA TYR A 66 9.43 -2.22 -6.93
C TYR A 66 9.01 -2.08 -5.46
N GLU A 67 7.75 -1.72 -5.27
CA GLU A 67 7.08 -1.72 -3.98
C GLU A 67 6.09 -2.88 -3.90
N LEU A 68 6.15 -3.68 -2.82
CA LEU A 68 5.16 -4.71 -2.54
C LEU A 68 4.01 -4.09 -1.73
N LYS A 69 2.80 -4.13 -2.29
CA LYS A 69 1.60 -3.67 -1.60
C LYS A 69 0.56 -4.78 -1.50
N SER A 70 -0.16 -4.81 -0.39
CA SER A 70 -1.33 -5.66 -0.23
C SER A 70 -2.52 -4.85 0.25
N VAL A 71 -3.72 -5.24 -0.22
CA VAL A 71 -4.98 -4.62 0.18
C VAL A 71 -6.03 -5.70 0.38
N ALA A 72 -6.87 -5.52 1.40
CA ALA A 72 -8.02 -6.39 1.61
C ALA A 72 -9.14 -6.13 0.59
N PHE A 73 -9.67 -7.17 -0.01
CA PHE A 73 -10.81 -7.14 -0.94
C PHE A 73 -11.98 -7.98 -0.41
N ARG A 74 -13.20 -7.62 -0.84
CA ARG A 74 -14.41 -8.38 -0.56
C ARG A 74 -15.27 -8.49 -1.81
N TYR A 75 -16.14 -9.48 -1.85
CA TYR A 75 -17.16 -9.56 -2.89
C TYR A 75 -18.35 -8.64 -2.57
N VAL A 76 -18.82 -7.93 -3.58
CA VAL A 76 -20.07 -7.17 -3.58
C VAL A 76 -20.76 -7.48 -4.90
N LYS A 77 -21.90 -8.19 -4.87
CA LYS A 77 -22.60 -8.65 -6.08
C LYS A 77 -21.64 -9.35 -7.07
N ASP A 78 -20.87 -10.31 -6.54
CA ASP A 78 -19.85 -11.09 -7.28
C ASP A 78 -18.66 -10.31 -7.84
N GLU A 79 -18.62 -8.99 -7.64
CA GLU A 79 -17.47 -8.16 -7.99
C GLU A 79 -16.49 -8.05 -6.82
N LEU A 80 -15.21 -8.26 -7.10
CA LEU A 80 -14.15 -8.07 -6.12
C LEU A 80 -13.82 -6.57 -5.97
N VAL A 81 -14.16 -6.00 -4.81
CA VAL A 81 -13.96 -4.56 -4.53
C VAL A 81 -13.00 -4.34 -3.35
N PRO A 82 -12.15 -3.30 -3.39
CA PRO A 82 -11.24 -3.01 -2.29
C PRO A 82 -12.03 -2.60 -1.05
N LYS A 83 -11.74 -3.25 0.08
CA LYS A 83 -12.38 -2.98 1.37
C LYS A 83 -11.82 -1.72 2.05
N GLU A 84 -10.57 -1.40 1.74
CA GLU A 84 -9.80 -0.35 2.37
C GLU A 84 -8.92 0.39 1.36
N THR A 85 -8.51 1.59 1.75
CA THR A 85 -7.47 2.37 1.08
C THR A 85 -6.08 1.77 1.31
N MET A 86 -5.15 2.01 0.40
CA MET A 86 -3.78 1.50 0.50
C MET A 86 -2.82 2.60 0.98
N ALA A 87 -2.00 2.32 2.00
CA ALA A 87 -0.95 3.25 2.41
C ALA A 87 0.17 3.30 1.37
N ILE A 88 0.58 4.50 0.96
CA ILE A 88 1.67 4.71 0.00
C ILE A 88 2.97 4.96 0.78
N THR A 89 3.04 6.11 1.47
CA THR A 89 4.19 6.53 2.28
C THR A 89 3.78 7.60 3.31
N MET A 90 4.59 7.79 4.36
CA MET A 90 4.40 8.87 5.34
C MET A 90 4.65 10.24 4.69
N ILE A 91 3.92 11.27 5.14
CA ILE A 91 4.15 12.65 4.71
C ILE A 91 5.16 13.28 5.67
N ASN A 92 6.33 13.65 5.14
CA ASN A 92 7.28 14.55 5.79
C ASN A 92 7.05 15.97 5.25
N PRO A 93 6.73 16.97 6.09
CA PRO A 93 6.49 18.34 5.64
C PRO A 93 7.65 18.97 4.89
N ALA A 94 8.89 18.69 5.28
CA ALA A 94 10.07 19.25 4.61
C ALA A 94 10.24 18.65 3.21
N GLU A 95 10.17 17.32 3.11
CA GLU A 95 10.26 16.60 1.83
C GLU A 95 9.12 16.98 0.87
N LEU A 96 7.88 17.07 1.37
CA LEU A 96 6.72 17.44 0.56
C LEU A 96 6.84 18.88 0.01
N LYS A 97 7.44 19.80 0.76
CA LYS A 97 7.72 21.15 0.25
C LYS A 97 8.84 21.15 -0.78
N ALA A 98 9.88 20.35 -0.57
CA ALA A 98 11.09 20.37 -1.39
C ALA A 98 10.92 19.72 -2.77
N HIS A 99 10.14 18.64 -2.87
CA HIS A 99 10.12 17.80 -4.07
C HIS A 99 8.85 17.97 -4.90
N SER A 100 8.99 17.95 -6.22
CA SER A 100 7.86 17.76 -7.13
C SER A 100 7.36 16.31 -7.07
N PHE A 101 6.19 16.02 -7.66
CA PHE A 101 5.62 14.67 -7.62
C PHE A 101 6.59 13.59 -8.13
N PHE A 102 7.21 13.77 -9.29
CA PHE A 102 8.10 12.78 -9.91
C PHE A 102 9.46 12.63 -9.21
N GLU A 103 9.82 13.57 -8.35
CA GLU A 103 11.01 13.46 -7.49
C GLU A 103 10.68 12.89 -6.10
N SER A 104 9.38 12.72 -5.80
CA SER A 104 8.92 12.38 -4.46
C SER A 104 9.00 10.88 -4.15
N HIS A 105 9.08 10.57 -2.85
CA HIS A 105 8.87 9.21 -2.36
C HIS A 105 7.47 8.66 -2.66
N CYS A 106 6.47 9.53 -2.85
CA CYS A 106 5.13 9.10 -3.24
C CYS A 106 5.17 8.44 -4.63
N TRP A 107 5.80 9.12 -5.60
CA TRP A 107 6.01 8.56 -6.94
C TRP A 107 6.90 7.32 -6.92
N ALA A 108 8.02 7.36 -6.18
CA ALA A 108 8.92 6.20 -6.09
C ALA A 108 8.23 4.92 -5.58
N LYS A 109 7.19 5.07 -4.73
CA LYS A 109 6.37 3.96 -4.21
C LYS A 109 5.24 3.53 -5.16
N LEU A 110 4.84 4.39 -6.10
CA LEU A 110 3.74 4.12 -7.04
C LEU A 110 4.23 3.65 -8.41
N LYS A 111 5.38 4.12 -8.89
CA LYS A 111 5.86 3.90 -10.25
C LYS A 111 5.91 2.42 -10.66
N THR A 112 6.24 1.54 -9.73
CA THR A 112 6.35 0.10 -9.96
C THR A 112 5.85 -0.65 -8.73
N ILE A 113 4.73 -1.37 -8.87
CA ILE A 113 4.05 -2.06 -7.78
C ILE A 113 3.96 -3.55 -8.09
N VAL A 114 4.26 -4.38 -7.10
CA VAL A 114 3.76 -5.76 -7.02
C VAL A 114 2.57 -5.74 -6.08
N PHE A 115 1.38 -6.01 -6.62
CA PHE A 115 0.11 -5.85 -5.92
C PHE A 115 -0.50 -7.20 -5.55
N CYS A 116 -0.80 -7.38 -4.27
CA CYS A 116 -1.42 -8.57 -3.72
C CYS A 116 -2.84 -8.27 -3.22
N ALA A 117 -3.85 -8.82 -3.90
CA ALA A 117 -5.24 -8.78 -3.42
C ALA A 117 -5.46 -9.90 -2.41
N VAL A 118 -5.88 -9.55 -1.19
CA VAL A 118 -6.12 -10.52 -0.11
C VAL A 118 -7.58 -10.50 0.29
N LYS A 119 -8.20 -11.68 0.44
CA LYS A 119 -9.60 -11.79 0.85
C LYS A 119 -9.79 -11.26 2.26
N TRP A 120 -10.80 -10.41 2.42
CA TRP A 120 -11.28 -9.96 3.71
C TRP A 120 -12.25 -11.00 4.29
N ASN A 121 -11.83 -11.71 5.34
CA ASN A 121 -12.65 -12.69 6.05
C ASN A 121 -13.02 -12.19 7.44
N GLY A 122 -13.70 -11.04 7.51
CA GLY A 122 -14.23 -10.52 8.79
C GLY A 122 -13.20 -9.84 9.70
N LYS A 123 -13.69 -9.44 10.88
CA LYS A 123 -12.90 -8.83 11.96
C LYS A 123 -11.87 -9.84 12.48
N ASN A 124 -10.69 -9.37 12.89
CA ASN A 124 -9.55 -10.19 13.33
C ASN A 124 -8.91 -11.10 12.25
N SER A 125 -9.52 -11.24 11.07
CA SER A 125 -9.01 -12.03 9.94
C SER A 125 -8.61 -13.45 10.37
N GLU A 126 -9.58 -14.24 10.82
CA GLU A 126 -9.40 -15.67 11.17
C GLU A 126 -8.98 -16.56 10.01
N ALA A 127 -9.15 -16.05 8.79
CA ALA A 127 -8.46 -16.51 7.60
C ALA A 127 -8.08 -15.29 6.75
N ALA A 128 -7.14 -15.43 5.84
CA ALA A 128 -6.89 -14.44 4.80
C ALA A 128 -6.31 -15.10 3.55
N GLU A 129 -7.14 -15.26 2.52
CA GLU A 129 -6.73 -15.94 1.30
C GLU A 129 -6.03 -14.98 0.34
N LEU A 130 -4.88 -15.36 -0.23
CA LEU A 130 -4.26 -14.59 -1.32
C LEU A 130 -5.02 -14.82 -2.62
N LEU A 131 -5.77 -13.82 -3.08
CA LEU A 131 -6.64 -13.95 -4.25
C LEU A 131 -5.89 -13.75 -5.56
N LYS A 132 -5.01 -12.74 -5.60
CA LYS A 132 -4.30 -12.37 -6.83
C LYS A 132 -2.95 -11.74 -6.52
N VAL A 133 -1.99 -12.00 -7.40
CA VAL A 133 -0.69 -11.34 -7.47
C VAL A 133 -0.54 -10.74 -8.85
N ALA A 134 -0.38 -9.44 -8.90
CA ALA A 134 -0.28 -8.65 -10.11
C ALA A 134 0.94 -7.73 -10.05
N SER A 135 1.34 -7.18 -11.19
CA SER A 135 2.38 -6.15 -11.25
C SER A 135 1.96 -5.05 -12.19
N LEU A 136 2.31 -3.82 -11.83
CA LEU A 136 1.99 -2.63 -12.58
C LEU A 136 3.21 -1.72 -12.64
N ASP A 137 3.48 -1.19 -13.82
CA ASP A 137 4.41 -0.10 -14.07
C ASP A 137 3.60 1.08 -14.59
N PHE A 138 3.79 2.25 -13.99
CA PHE A 138 3.20 3.49 -14.44
C PHE A 138 4.25 4.33 -15.17
N ALA A 139 3.84 4.94 -16.26
CA ALA A 139 4.60 5.96 -16.97
C ALA A 139 4.21 7.37 -16.49
N GLU A 140 5.11 8.34 -16.66
CA GLU A 140 4.84 9.72 -16.23
C GLU A 140 3.76 10.41 -17.08
N ASP A 141 3.56 9.95 -18.31
CA ASP A 141 2.59 10.46 -19.28
C ASP A 141 1.21 9.78 -19.20
N ASP A 142 1.03 8.77 -18.34
CA ASP A 142 -0.25 8.14 -18.05
C ASP A 142 -1.26 9.18 -17.51
N GLU A 143 -2.46 9.23 -18.11
CA GLU A 143 -3.51 10.18 -17.70
C GLU A 143 -3.88 10.04 -16.21
N LEU A 144 -3.98 8.81 -15.72
CA LEU A 144 -4.21 8.55 -14.30
C LEU A 144 -3.09 9.11 -13.42
N ILE A 145 -1.84 9.06 -13.87
CA ILE A 145 -0.69 9.59 -13.13
C ILE A 145 -0.70 11.12 -13.11
N LYS A 146 -1.08 11.77 -14.20
CA LYS A 146 -1.28 13.23 -14.23
C LYS A 146 -2.34 13.67 -13.23
N GLU A 147 -3.43 12.90 -13.08
CA GLU A 147 -4.45 13.16 -12.06
C GLU A 147 -3.93 12.94 -10.63
N ILE A 148 -3.13 11.89 -10.39
CA ILE A 148 -2.49 11.65 -9.08
C ILE A 148 -1.48 12.75 -8.74
N LYS A 149 -0.74 13.25 -9.74
CA LYS A 149 0.15 14.40 -9.61
C LYS A 149 -0.63 15.65 -9.19
N ALA A 150 -1.80 15.90 -9.79
CA ALA A 150 -2.64 17.03 -9.41
C ALA A 150 -3.08 16.96 -7.94
N ASP A 151 -3.43 15.78 -7.44
CA ASP A 151 -3.72 15.57 -6.02
C ASP A 151 -2.51 15.84 -5.11
N TYR A 152 -1.33 15.35 -5.52
CA TYR A 152 -0.09 15.59 -4.80
C TYR A 152 0.21 17.09 -4.70
N ASP A 153 0.13 17.80 -5.83
CA ASP A 153 0.38 19.23 -5.91
C ASP A 153 -0.65 20.03 -5.09
N PHE A 154 -1.93 19.62 -5.12
CA PHE A 154 -2.96 20.19 -4.26
C PHE A 154 -2.61 20.05 -2.77
N ILE A 155 -2.25 18.84 -2.32
CA ILE A 155 -1.87 18.54 -0.93
C ILE A 155 -0.61 19.33 -0.54
N ARG A 156 0.40 19.38 -1.43
CA ARG A 156 1.64 20.15 -1.26
C ARG A 156 1.36 21.63 -1.09
N ASN A 157 0.56 22.22 -1.97
CA ASN A 157 0.23 23.64 -1.94
C ASN A 157 -0.58 23.99 -0.69
N LYS A 158 -1.51 23.12 -0.28
CA LYS A 158 -2.25 23.27 0.98
C LYS A 158 -1.34 23.24 2.19
N LEU A 159 -0.34 22.35 2.23
CA LEU A 159 0.69 22.33 3.27
C LEU A 159 1.48 23.64 3.31
N ILE A 160 1.91 24.16 2.15
CA ILE A 160 2.70 25.40 2.06
C ILE A 160 1.88 26.58 2.55
N ALA A 161 0.62 26.71 2.10
CA ALA A 161 -0.21 27.87 2.39
C ALA A 161 -0.85 27.85 3.79
N LYS A 162 -1.22 26.68 4.30
CA LYS A 162 -2.06 26.54 5.52
C LYS A 162 -1.41 25.71 6.63
N GLY A 163 -0.20 25.21 6.40
CA GLY A 163 0.51 24.38 7.36
C GLY A 163 0.03 22.93 7.42
N PHE A 164 0.80 22.09 8.14
CA PHE A 164 0.59 20.63 8.16
C PHE A 164 -0.72 20.21 8.83
N GLY A 165 -1.18 20.97 9.83
CA GLY A 165 -2.44 20.71 10.53
C GLY A 165 -3.68 20.82 9.62
N ALA A 166 -3.58 21.55 8.51
CA ALA A 166 -4.68 21.71 7.56
C ALA A 166 -4.89 20.47 6.67
N LEU A 167 -3.96 19.51 6.62
CA LEU A 167 -4.08 18.31 5.79
C LEU A 167 -5.11 17.33 6.37
N THR A 168 -6.04 16.87 5.52
CA THR A 168 -7.14 15.99 5.92
C THR A 168 -7.38 14.86 4.94
N GLY A 169 -8.10 13.83 5.40
CA GLY A 169 -8.51 12.73 4.54
C GLY A 169 -9.51 13.11 3.44
N ALA A 170 -10.02 14.34 3.43
CA ALA A 170 -10.86 14.84 2.34
C ALA A 170 -10.03 15.27 1.13
N ASP A 171 -8.72 15.50 1.29
CA ASP A 171 -7.85 16.00 0.23
C ASP A 171 -7.67 14.99 -0.92
N GLY A 172 -7.65 15.51 -2.15
CA GLY A 172 -7.40 14.77 -3.40
C GLY A 172 -8.50 13.78 -3.82
N LYS A 173 -8.52 13.45 -5.11
CA LYS A 173 -9.47 12.56 -5.79
C LYS A 173 -9.06 11.09 -5.75
N TRP A 174 -7.78 10.81 -5.95
CA TRP A 174 -7.14 9.48 -6.02
C TRP A 174 -6.24 9.20 -4.84
N ILE A 175 -5.43 10.17 -4.42
CA ILE A 175 -4.60 10.09 -3.20
C ILE A 175 -5.07 11.10 -2.17
N GLN A 176 -4.86 10.79 -0.89
CA GLN A 176 -5.32 11.61 0.24
C GLN A 176 -4.32 11.63 1.39
N ALA A 177 -4.33 12.70 2.19
CA ALA A 177 -3.50 12.85 3.38
C ALA A 177 -4.26 12.43 4.65
N ARG A 178 -4.10 11.19 5.11
CA ARG A 178 -4.79 10.70 6.32
C ARG A 178 -3.89 10.56 7.52
N THR A 179 -4.50 10.67 8.70
CA THR A 179 -3.87 10.35 9.97
C THR A 179 -3.33 8.93 9.98
N LYS A 180 -2.07 8.76 10.39
CA LYS A 180 -1.44 7.45 10.57
C LYS A 180 -0.61 7.44 11.85
N GLY A 181 -1.05 6.64 12.82
CA GLY A 181 -0.38 6.47 14.11
C GLY A 181 -1.22 5.66 15.10
N PRO A 182 -0.80 5.53 16.37
CA PRO A 182 -1.36 4.59 17.34
C PRO A 182 -2.78 4.93 17.86
N GLY A 183 -3.37 6.09 17.55
CA GLY A 183 -4.74 6.41 17.96
C GLY A 183 -5.08 7.91 17.98
N HIS A 184 -6.06 8.27 18.81
CA HIS A 184 -6.49 9.64 19.08
C HIS A 184 -5.29 10.48 19.55
N GLY A 185 -5.08 11.65 18.93
CA GLY A 185 -3.94 12.55 19.20
C GLY A 185 -2.77 12.42 18.23
N SER A 186 -2.75 11.39 17.35
CA SER A 186 -1.74 11.31 16.29
C SER A 186 -1.94 12.43 15.25
N ILE A 187 -0.92 13.28 15.12
CA ILE A 187 -0.88 14.36 14.12
C ILE A 187 -0.20 13.95 12.82
N SER A 188 0.53 12.82 12.82
CA SER A 188 1.24 12.33 11.63
C SER A 188 0.28 11.98 10.50
N ARG A 189 0.73 12.24 9.27
CA ARG A 189 -0.04 12.00 8.04
C ARG A 189 0.72 11.05 7.12
N ALA A 190 -0.02 10.30 6.32
CA ALA A 190 0.51 9.51 5.23
C ALA A 190 -0.35 9.71 3.97
N PHE A 191 0.29 9.57 2.81
CA PHE A 191 -0.42 9.42 1.55
C PHE A 191 -1.10 8.05 1.52
N TYR A 192 -2.39 8.05 1.22
CA TYR A 192 -3.18 6.85 0.97
C TYR A 192 -3.78 6.92 -0.42
N ALA A 193 -3.70 5.82 -1.18
CA ALA A 193 -4.54 5.61 -2.35
C ALA A 193 -5.97 5.32 -1.90
N ARG A 194 -6.92 6.10 -2.40
CA ARG A 194 -8.36 5.87 -2.17
C ARG A 194 -8.77 4.53 -2.79
N THR A 195 -9.89 3.98 -2.32
CA THR A 195 -10.43 2.71 -2.85
C THR A 195 -10.68 2.77 -4.35
N ALA A 196 -11.05 3.93 -4.90
CA ALA A 196 -11.19 4.13 -6.34
C ALA A 196 -9.85 3.92 -7.09
N LEU A 197 -8.75 4.47 -6.57
CA LEU A 197 -7.41 4.25 -7.13
C LEU A 197 -6.98 2.78 -6.98
N VAL A 198 -7.22 2.17 -5.82
CA VAL A 198 -6.90 0.75 -5.61
C VAL A 198 -7.68 -0.14 -6.59
N LYS A 199 -8.95 0.15 -6.83
CA LYS A 199 -9.76 -0.55 -7.82
C LYS A 199 -9.16 -0.40 -9.23
N LYS A 200 -8.76 0.82 -9.62
CA LYS A 200 -8.09 1.06 -10.91
C LYS A 200 -6.76 0.32 -11.04
N ILE A 201 -5.90 0.36 -10.03
CA ILE A 201 -4.65 -0.42 -9.99
C ILE A 201 -4.95 -1.91 -10.15
N PHE A 202 -5.96 -2.40 -9.44
CA PHE A 202 -6.36 -3.80 -9.53
C PHE A 202 -6.87 -4.18 -10.92
N GLU A 203 -7.68 -3.32 -11.56
CA GLU A 203 -8.18 -3.52 -12.93
C GLU A 203 -7.06 -3.51 -13.98
N ILE A 204 -6.13 -2.56 -13.90
CA ILE A 204 -5.04 -2.43 -14.89
C ILE A 204 -4.01 -3.57 -14.74
N ALA A 205 -3.70 -3.96 -13.51
CA ALA A 205 -2.72 -5.00 -13.25
C ALA A 205 -3.28 -6.43 -13.47
N SER A 206 -4.61 -6.55 -13.70
CA SER A 206 -5.34 -7.81 -13.74
C SER A 206 -5.41 -8.45 -15.10
#